data_AF-A0A2U9IG57-F1
#
_entry.id   AF-A0A2U9IG57-F1
#
_cell.length_a   1.000
_cell.length_b   1.000
_cell.length_c   1.000
_cell.angle_alpha   90.00
_cell.angle_beta   90.00
_cell.angle_gamma   90.00
#
_symmetry.space_group_name_H-M   'P 1'
#
loop_
_entity.id
_entity.type
_entity.pdbx_description
1 polymer ?
#
loop_
_entity_poly.entity_id
_entity_poly.type
_entity_poly.pdbx_seq_one_letter_code
_entity_poly.pdbx_strand_id
1 'polypeptide(L)'
;MIDFNKFSTYPFEVYNKVIITDEDLSIEQLPQLLNLSKPKEIEWKYNAKIIGPDESYIETIGEGNKVLVRTPLILKSIPWNYNRLDIYSIKKMIFDLIPCNEGNGYINPSPWERDQLKPGEITDHYIAKENLKNEIKINTGFYNPSFIFLNPFFIQLSSKPVNSSSFICIELDKTLCIISSRPIKLDFDKGKVIAEGMDLLVEYGRNWKEIKPHRISWNLSNPVIDIDCKPKYNISLYRIEPSSIIPLFINYNNGELILELINMSDIPVISTLYLAARILEAEILDENEKIMTEFDRVKIPFRKWGIHIIRLKIRKLIEQYLKRKII
;
A
#
# COMPACT_ATOMS: atom_id res chain seq x y z
N MET A 1 6.85 -13.06 19.46
CA MET A 1 6.53 -12.94 18.03
C MET A 1 5.57 -11.79 17.91
N ILE A 2 5.95 -10.73 17.22
CA ILE A 2 5.07 -9.58 17.06
C ILE A 2 3.97 -9.97 16.06
N ASP A 3 2.70 -9.73 16.38
CA ASP A 3 1.61 -10.03 15.45
C ASP A 3 1.59 -8.96 14.35
N PHE A 4 2.13 -9.30 13.18
CA PHE A 4 2.32 -8.33 12.10
C PHE A 4 1.03 -7.88 11.42
N ASN A 5 -0.07 -8.62 11.61
CA ASN A 5 -1.39 -8.14 11.22
C ASN A 5 -1.76 -6.87 12.00
N LYS A 6 -1.15 -6.61 13.16
CA LYS A 6 -1.39 -5.40 13.94
C LYS A 6 -0.61 -4.17 13.46
N PHE A 7 0.47 -4.35 12.68
CA PHE A 7 1.11 -3.23 11.97
C PHE A 7 0.44 -2.93 10.63
N SER A 8 -0.69 -3.57 10.33
CA SER A 8 -1.45 -3.31 9.10
C SER A 8 -2.57 -2.28 9.29
N THR A 9 -2.78 -1.80 10.52
CA THR A 9 -3.86 -0.85 10.85
C THR A 9 -3.37 0.25 11.79
N TYR A 10 -3.51 1.51 11.35
CA TYR A 10 -3.42 2.67 12.22
C TYR A 10 -4.63 2.75 13.20
N PRO A 11 -4.45 3.19 14.46
CA PRO A 11 -3.17 3.53 15.10
C PRO A 11 -2.35 2.28 15.43
N PHE A 12 -1.04 2.37 15.21
CA PHE A 12 -0.09 1.32 15.60
C PHE A 12 -0.12 1.10 17.11
N GLU A 13 -0.07 -0.16 17.54
CA GLU A 13 0.05 -0.48 18.97
C GLU A 13 1.34 0.12 19.54
N VAL A 14 1.22 0.93 20.59
CA VAL A 14 2.37 1.50 21.29
C VAL A 14 2.91 0.47 22.28
N TYR A 15 4.14 0.03 22.06
CA TYR A 15 4.81 -0.92 22.94
C TYR A 15 5.74 -0.18 23.90
N ASN A 16 5.75 -0.51 25.19
CA ASN A 16 6.80 0.04 26.07
C ASN A 16 8.15 -0.65 25.79
N LYS A 17 8.13 -1.97 25.62
CA LYS A 17 9.30 -2.81 25.37
C LYS A 17 8.97 -3.86 24.32
N VAL A 18 9.89 -4.09 23.38
CA VAL A 18 9.76 -5.07 22.30
C VAL A 18 10.97 -6.00 22.31
N ILE A 19 10.75 -7.30 22.29
CA ILE A 19 11.81 -8.31 22.15
C ILE A 19 11.71 -8.90 20.75
N ILE A 20 12.76 -8.74 19.95
CA ILE A 20 12.82 -9.24 18.57
C ILE A 20 13.72 -10.47 18.46
N THR A 21 13.43 -11.33 17.49
CA THR A 21 14.18 -12.54 17.15
C THR A 21 14.77 -12.44 15.74
N ASP A 22 15.66 -13.35 15.37
CA ASP A 22 16.19 -13.44 14.00
C ASP A 22 15.07 -13.63 12.97
N GLU A 23 13.99 -14.30 13.36
CA GLU A 23 12.83 -14.53 12.51
C GLU A 23 12.07 -13.23 12.21
N ASP A 24 11.91 -12.35 13.21
CA ASP A 24 11.29 -11.04 13.04
C ASP A 24 12.11 -10.17 12.08
N LEU A 25 13.45 -10.31 12.09
CA LEU A 25 14.36 -9.65 11.15
C LEU A 25 14.29 -10.19 9.71
N SER A 26 13.42 -11.16 9.42
CA SER A 26 13.05 -11.52 8.05
C SER A 26 12.13 -10.48 7.39
N ILE A 27 11.59 -9.53 8.17
CA ILE A 27 10.79 -8.41 7.64
C ILE A 27 11.73 -7.27 7.31
N GLU A 28 11.77 -6.90 6.03
CA GLU A 28 12.65 -5.87 5.51
C GLU A 28 12.38 -4.53 6.19
N GLN A 29 11.11 -4.17 6.32
CA GLN A 29 10.65 -2.88 6.84
C GLN A 29 10.51 -2.84 8.36
N LEU A 30 10.96 -3.87 9.08
CA LEU A 30 10.79 -3.95 10.55
C LEU A 30 11.29 -2.68 11.27
N PRO A 31 12.46 -2.09 10.94
CA PRO A 31 12.93 -0.89 11.63
C PRO A 31 11.96 0.29 11.51
N GLN A 32 11.37 0.51 10.32
CA GLN A 32 10.37 1.56 10.13
C GLN A 32 9.09 1.28 10.91
N LEU A 33 8.58 0.04 10.85
CA LEU A 33 7.35 -0.36 11.55
C LEU A 33 7.48 -0.21 13.08
N LEU A 34 8.65 -0.55 13.63
CA LEU A 34 8.94 -0.35 15.04
C LEU A 34 9.03 1.14 15.39
N ASN A 35 9.68 1.96 14.57
CA ASN A 35 9.72 3.41 14.79
C ASN A 35 8.31 4.05 14.81
N LEU A 36 7.40 3.59 13.94
CA LEU A 36 6.00 4.04 13.94
C LEU A 36 5.26 3.69 15.24
N SER A 37 5.65 2.60 15.90
CA SER A 37 5.09 2.15 17.19
C SER A 37 5.75 2.79 18.42
N LYS A 38 6.79 3.61 18.21
CA LYS A 38 7.51 4.40 19.21
C LYS A 38 7.85 3.62 20.50
N PRO A 39 8.49 2.43 20.42
CA PRO A 39 8.89 1.69 21.61
C PRO A 39 9.97 2.41 22.39
N LYS A 40 9.92 2.31 23.72
CA LYS A 40 10.98 2.89 24.58
C LYS A 40 12.24 2.04 24.57
N GLU A 41 12.08 0.73 24.41
CA GLU A 41 13.17 -0.24 24.47
C GLU A 41 12.94 -1.38 23.46
N ILE A 42 14.01 -1.74 22.74
CA ILE A 42 14.02 -2.87 21.81
C ILE A 42 15.17 -3.80 22.22
N GLU A 43 14.87 -5.05 22.54
CA GLU A 43 15.87 -6.06 22.89
C GLU A 43 16.09 -7.05 21.75
N TRP A 44 17.35 -7.39 21.52
CA TRP A 44 17.77 -8.47 20.62
C TRP A 44 19.01 -9.14 21.20
N LYS A 45 19.38 -10.33 20.70
CA LYS A 45 20.53 -11.08 21.23
C LYS A 45 21.85 -10.29 21.18
N TYR A 46 22.00 -9.35 20.25
CA TYR A 46 23.18 -8.51 20.12
C TYR A 46 22.83 -7.03 20.28
N ASN A 47 23.76 -6.26 20.87
CA ASN A 47 23.71 -4.80 20.81
C ASN A 47 23.93 -4.37 19.35
N ALA A 48 22.89 -3.90 18.66
CA ALA A 48 22.94 -3.64 17.23
C ALA A 48 22.23 -2.34 16.82
N LYS A 49 22.73 -1.74 15.75
CA LYS A 49 21.99 -0.79 14.91
C LYS A 49 21.50 -1.53 13.66
N ILE A 50 20.20 -1.72 13.57
CA ILE A 50 19.53 -2.48 12.51
C ILE A 50 18.90 -1.50 11.53
N ILE A 51 19.22 -1.63 10.24
CA ILE A 51 18.89 -0.65 9.19
C ILE A 51 17.95 -1.28 8.16
N GLY A 52 16.83 -0.62 7.88
CA GLY A 52 15.82 -0.99 6.89
C GLY A 52 16.14 -0.49 5.47
N PRO A 53 15.38 -0.95 4.46
CA PRO A 53 15.58 -0.55 3.07
C PRO A 53 15.21 0.92 2.81
N ASP A 54 14.38 1.54 3.66
CA ASP A 54 14.00 2.95 3.65
C ASP A 54 15.01 3.86 4.38
N GLU A 55 16.11 3.28 4.86
CA GLU A 55 17.16 3.93 5.67
C GLU A 55 16.73 4.31 7.09
N SER A 56 15.53 3.89 7.52
CA SER A 56 15.20 3.87 8.94
C SER A 56 16.14 2.92 9.69
N TYR A 57 16.33 3.19 10.98
CA TYR A 57 17.08 2.30 11.83
C TYR A 57 16.47 2.23 13.23
N ILE A 58 16.75 1.14 13.91
CA ILE A 58 16.47 0.94 15.33
C ILE A 58 17.76 0.57 16.06
N GLU A 59 17.81 0.88 17.35
CA GLU A 59 18.89 0.44 18.23
C GLU A 59 18.36 -0.61 19.19
N THR A 60 19.18 -1.63 19.46
CA THR A 60 18.81 -2.76 20.31
C THR A 60 19.72 -2.88 21.51
N ILE A 61 19.16 -3.30 22.64
CA ILE A 61 19.91 -3.69 23.84
C ILE A 61 20.14 -5.20 23.78
N GLY A 62 21.39 -5.61 23.88
CA GLY A 62 21.81 -7.00 23.79
C GLY A 62 23.27 -7.20 24.18
N GLU A 63 23.80 -8.39 23.96
CA GLU A 63 25.17 -8.73 24.35
C GLU A 63 26.22 -8.19 23.36
N GLY A 64 27.42 -7.92 23.87
CA GLY A 64 28.61 -7.63 23.07
C GLY A 64 28.77 -6.19 22.57
N ASN A 65 29.75 -6.00 21.69
CA ASN A 65 30.03 -4.73 21.04
C ASN A 65 28.95 -4.38 20.01
N LYS A 66 28.73 -3.07 19.78
CA LYS A 66 27.72 -2.60 18.82
C LYS A 66 28.00 -3.10 17.40
N VAL A 67 27.06 -3.85 16.83
CA VAL A 67 27.13 -4.34 15.44
C VAL A 67 26.18 -3.57 14.51
N LEU A 68 26.48 -3.59 13.21
CA LEU A 68 25.61 -3.04 12.17
C LEU A 68 24.95 -4.18 11.40
N VAL A 69 23.62 -4.14 11.29
CA VAL A 69 22.82 -5.18 10.64
C VAL A 69 21.89 -4.54 9.62
N ARG A 70 21.69 -5.20 8.48
CA ARG A 70 20.68 -4.82 7.48
C ARG A 70 19.59 -5.88 7.43
N THR A 71 18.35 -5.45 7.30
CA THR A 71 17.22 -6.35 7.03
C THR A 71 17.08 -6.59 5.52
N PRO A 72 16.60 -7.77 5.10
CA PRO A 72 16.25 -8.90 5.96
C PRO A 72 17.50 -9.70 6.37
N LEU A 73 17.50 -10.28 7.57
CA LEU A 73 18.54 -11.20 7.99
C LEU A 73 18.41 -12.56 7.29
N ILE A 74 17.16 -13.02 7.14
CA ILE A 74 16.80 -14.26 6.45
C ILE A 74 15.73 -13.91 5.41
N LEU A 75 16.01 -14.24 4.16
CA LEU A 75 15.04 -14.09 3.08
C LEU A 75 13.96 -15.16 3.19
N LYS A 76 12.72 -14.78 3.54
CA LYS A 76 11.56 -15.67 3.51
C LYS A 76 10.33 -14.95 2.95
N SER A 77 9.40 -15.72 2.40
CA SER A 77 8.07 -15.21 2.07
C SER A 77 7.23 -15.08 3.33
N ILE A 78 6.69 -13.90 3.56
CA ILE A 78 5.80 -13.62 4.69
C ILE A 78 4.39 -13.42 4.12
N PRO A 79 3.41 -14.26 4.51
CA PRO A 79 2.03 -14.08 4.08
C PRO A 79 1.55 -12.67 4.44
N TRP A 80 1.31 -11.85 3.43
CA TRP A 80 0.83 -10.49 3.58
C TRP A 80 0.02 -10.06 2.35
N ASN A 81 -0.94 -9.18 2.55
CA ASN A 81 -1.74 -8.57 1.50
C ASN A 81 -2.14 -7.15 1.92
N TYR A 82 -2.57 -6.34 0.95
CA TYR A 82 -3.14 -5.03 1.25
C TYR A 82 -4.43 -5.18 2.04
N ASN A 83 -4.63 -4.32 3.02
CA ASN A 83 -5.90 -4.20 3.70
C ASN A 83 -6.92 -3.50 2.82
N ARG A 84 -8.19 -3.85 3.06
CA ARG A 84 -9.32 -3.13 2.50
C ARG A 84 -9.44 -1.78 3.20
N LEU A 85 -9.51 -0.70 2.44
CA LEU A 85 -9.76 0.65 2.95
C LEU A 85 -11.12 0.72 3.64
N ASP A 86 -11.25 1.59 4.65
CA ASP A 86 -12.52 1.82 5.33
C ASP A 86 -13.51 2.53 4.40
N ILE A 87 -14.39 1.72 3.81
CA ILE A 87 -15.46 2.16 2.91
C ILE A 87 -16.37 3.17 3.60
N TYR A 88 -16.62 3.04 4.90
CA TYR A 88 -17.51 3.94 5.62
C TYR A 88 -16.91 5.34 5.72
N SER A 89 -15.62 5.44 6.04
CA SER A 89 -14.88 6.71 6.01
C SER A 89 -14.90 7.35 4.62
N ILE A 90 -14.65 6.58 3.56
CA ILE A 90 -14.71 7.11 2.18
C ILE A 90 -16.11 7.63 1.86
N LYS A 91 -17.17 6.89 2.20
CA LYS A 91 -18.56 7.30 1.99
C LYS A 91 -18.89 8.59 2.75
N LYS A 92 -18.53 8.68 4.04
CA LYS A 92 -18.71 9.90 4.84
C LYS A 92 -18.00 11.10 4.21
N MET A 93 -16.76 10.92 3.78
CA MET A 93 -15.99 11.96 3.13
C MET A 93 -16.68 12.46 1.85
N ILE A 94 -17.26 11.57 1.06
CA ILE A 94 -18.04 11.94 -0.13
C ILE A 94 -19.27 12.75 0.26
N PHE A 95 -20.08 12.27 1.20
CA PHE A 95 -21.31 12.96 1.63
C PHE A 95 -21.04 14.38 2.17
N ASP A 96 -19.96 14.54 2.94
CA ASP A 96 -19.62 15.83 3.53
C ASP A 96 -19.07 16.81 2.48
N LEU A 97 -18.29 16.35 1.52
CA LEU A 97 -17.55 17.22 0.60
C LEU A 97 -18.22 17.41 -0.76
N ILE A 98 -18.93 16.41 -1.25
CA ILE A 98 -19.42 16.36 -2.63
C ILE A 98 -20.92 16.64 -2.69
N PRO A 99 -21.38 17.56 -3.56
CA PRO A 99 -22.80 17.71 -3.82
C PRO A 99 -23.34 16.51 -4.61
N CYS A 100 -24.16 15.69 -3.95
CA CYS A 100 -24.81 14.51 -4.52
C CYS A 100 -26.31 14.76 -4.76
N ASN A 101 -26.84 14.13 -5.80
CA ASN A 101 -28.27 13.91 -5.99
C ASN A 101 -28.62 12.47 -5.56
N GLU A 102 -29.92 12.17 -5.46
CA GLU A 102 -30.40 10.81 -5.26
C GLU A 102 -29.98 9.88 -6.42
N GLY A 103 -29.58 8.65 -6.09
CA GLY A 103 -29.21 7.61 -7.03
C GLY A 103 -27.83 7.02 -6.80
N ASN A 104 -27.49 6.04 -7.62
CA ASN A 104 -26.24 5.28 -7.49
C ASN A 104 -25.06 6.01 -8.14
N GLY A 105 -23.90 5.88 -7.51
CA GLY A 105 -22.60 6.24 -8.06
C GLY A 105 -21.54 5.22 -7.68
N TYR A 106 -20.34 5.45 -8.20
CA TYR A 106 -19.17 4.59 -8.06
C TYR A 106 -17.95 5.46 -7.78
N ILE A 107 -17.05 5.01 -6.91
CA ILE A 107 -15.74 5.64 -6.71
C ILE A 107 -14.60 4.68 -7.02
N ASN A 108 -13.63 5.15 -7.80
CA ASN A 108 -12.33 4.48 -7.95
C ASN A 108 -11.40 4.91 -6.80
N PRO A 109 -11.14 4.07 -5.78
CA PRO A 109 -10.27 4.46 -4.67
C PRO A 109 -8.78 4.39 -5.03
N SER A 110 -8.41 3.88 -6.20
CA SER A 110 -6.99 3.72 -6.55
C SER A 110 -6.32 5.04 -6.90
N PRO A 111 -5.00 5.17 -6.68
CA PRO A 111 -4.23 6.32 -7.11
C PRO A 111 -3.86 6.26 -8.61
N TRP A 112 -4.45 5.35 -9.38
CA TRP A 112 -4.26 5.20 -10.84
C TRP A 112 -5.60 5.02 -11.56
N GLU A 113 -5.57 5.06 -12.89
CA GLU A 113 -6.74 4.80 -13.71
C GLU A 113 -7.13 3.32 -13.67
N ARG A 114 -8.43 3.03 -13.57
CA ARG A 114 -9.00 1.67 -13.59
C ARG A 114 -10.27 1.67 -14.43
N ASP A 115 -10.33 0.82 -15.45
CA ASP A 115 -11.54 0.66 -16.29
C ASP A 115 -12.13 2.00 -16.77
N GLN A 116 -11.28 2.93 -17.24
CA GLN A 116 -11.63 4.29 -17.67
C GLN A 116 -12.02 5.27 -16.54
N LEU A 117 -12.04 4.82 -15.27
CA LEU A 117 -12.18 5.70 -14.10
C LEU A 117 -10.83 6.29 -13.72
N LYS A 118 -10.73 7.62 -13.67
CA LYS A 118 -9.53 8.34 -13.21
C LYS A 118 -9.32 8.13 -11.70
N PRO A 119 -8.12 8.44 -11.17
CA PRO A 119 -7.81 8.28 -9.74
C PRO A 119 -8.77 9.07 -8.84
N GLY A 120 -9.39 8.39 -7.87
CA GLY A 120 -10.36 8.99 -6.95
C GLY A 120 -11.66 9.48 -7.60
N GLU A 121 -11.89 9.19 -8.88
CA GLU A 121 -13.08 9.65 -9.60
C GLU A 121 -14.36 9.08 -8.99
N ILE A 122 -15.33 9.96 -8.79
CA ILE A 122 -16.72 9.62 -8.48
C ILE A 122 -17.55 9.83 -9.75
N THR A 123 -18.28 8.81 -10.17
CA THR A 123 -19.13 8.85 -11.38
C THR A 123 -20.42 8.05 -11.19
N ASP A 124 -21.37 8.18 -12.11
CA ASP A 124 -22.62 7.42 -12.16
C ASP A 124 -22.59 6.23 -13.14
N HIS A 125 -21.46 5.98 -13.81
CA HIS A 125 -21.30 4.89 -14.77
C HIS A 125 -20.07 4.03 -14.46
N TYR A 126 -20.27 2.73 -14.24
CA TYR A 126 -19.19 1.75 -14.13
C TYR A 126 -19.63 0.41 -14.74
N ILE A 127 -18.73 -0.22 -15.48
CA ILE A 127 -18.92 -1.58 -16.01
C ILE A 127 -17.82 -2.45 -15.41
N ALA A 128 -18.21 -3.29 -14.46
CA ALA A 128 -17.31 -4.28 -13.88
C ALA A 128 -16.87 -5.28 -14.96
N LYS A 129 -15.57 -5.59 -14.96
CA LYS A 129 -15.02 -6.77 -15.61
C LYS A 129 -14.22 -7.52 -14.57
N GLU A 130 -14.37 -8.83 -14.49
CA GLU A 130 -13.26 -9.75 -14.24
C GLU A 130 -13.73 -11.21 -14.32
N ASN A 131 -12.92 -12.03 -14.99
CA ASN A 131 -13.03 -13.50 -14.95
C ASN A 131 -11.96 -14.02 -14.00
N LEU A 132 -12.35 -14.24 -12.75
CA LEU A 132 -11.48 -14.70 -11.69
C LEU A 132 -11.41 -16.24 -11.67
N LYS A 133 -10.24 -16.79 -11.35
CA LYS A 133 -10.02 -18.24 -11.23
C LYS A 133 -9.53 -18.59 -9.83
N ASN A 134 -9.77 -19.80 -9.37
CA ASN A 134 -9.25 -20.27 -8.07
C ASN A 134 -8.00 -21.15 -8.19
N GLU A 135 -7.72 -21.64 -9.40
CA GLU A 135 -6.57 -22.49 -9.69
C GLU A 135 -5.98 -22.13 -11.05
N ILE A 136 -4.65 -22.14 -11.12
CA ILE A 136 -3.89 -21.89 -12.34
C ILE A 136 -2.83 -22.98 -12.48
N LYS A 137 -2.79 -23.59 -13.68
CA LYS A 137 -1.74 -24.51 -14.11
C LYS A 137 -1.12 -23.99 -15.39
N ILE A 138 0.16 -23.61 -15.33
CA ILE A 138 0.88 -23.01 -16.46
C ILE A 138 2.24 -23.68 -16.58
N ASN A 139 2.71 -23.87 -17.81
CA ASN A 139 4.09 -24.21 -18.09
C ASN A 139 4.81 -22.99 -18.66
N THR A 140 5.73 -22.40 -17.90
CA THR A 140 6.56 -21.27 -18.35
C THR A 140 7.73 -21.71 -19.21
N GLY A 141 8.17 -22.97 -19.06
CA GLY A 141 9.41 -23.47 -19.66
C GLY A 141 10.69 -22.92 -19.01
N PHE A 142 10.57 -22.22 -17.89
CA PHE A 142 11.73 -21.60 -17.24
C PHE A 142 12.49 -22.59 -16.37
N TYR A 143 13.81 -22.48 -16.39
CA TYR A 143 14.69 -23.17 -15.46
C TYR A 143 15.48 -22.12 -14.67
N ASN A 144 15.42 -22.21 -13.34
CA ASN A 144 16.05 -21.26 -12.42
C ASN A 144 15.69 -19.77 -12.65
N PRO A 145 14.39 -19.40 -12.74
CA PRO A 145 13.98 -18.00 -12.89
C PRO A 145 14.17 -17.20 -11.59
N SER A 146 14.05 -15.88 -11.71
CA SER A 146 13.90 -15.00 -10.55
C SER A 146 12.42 -14.94 -10.12
N PHE A 147 12.20 -14.88 -8.81
CA PHE A 147 10.88 -14.73 -8.20
C PHE A 147 10.76 -13.34 -7.59
N ILE A 148 9.77 -12.56 -8.04
CA ILE A 148 9.44 -11.24 -7.50
C ILE A 148 8.12 -11.33 -6.76
N PHE A 149 8.08 -10.91 -5.51
CA PHE A 149 6.93 -11.12 -4.64
C PHE A 149 6.76 -9.98 -3.63
N LEU A 150 5.59 -9.91 -3.01
CA LEU A 150 5.28 -8.94 -1.98
C LEU A 150 5.54 -9.54 -0.59
N ASN A 151 6.44 -8.91 0.15
CA ASN A 151 6.52 -9.01 1.59
C ASN A 151 5.83 -7.79 2.22
N PRO A 152 5.58 -7.78 3.54
CA PRO A 152 5.01 -6.64 4.23
C PRO A 152 5.72 -5.34 3.84
N PHE A 153 5.01 -4.47 3.12
CA PHE A 153 5.46 -3.14 2.71
C PHE A 153 6.73 -3.10 1.83
N PHE A 154 7.12 -4.22 1.21
CA PHE A 154 8.34 -4.28 0.39
C PHE A 154 8.23 -5.31 -0.75
N ILE A 155 8.71 -4.95 -1.94
CA ILE A 155 8.78 -5.86 -3.09
C ILE A 155 10.15 -6.51 -3.11
N GLN A 156 10.17 -7.84 -3.09
CA GLN A 156 11.39 -8.60 -2.93
C GLN A 156 11.72 -9.50 -4.11
N LEU A 157 13.01 -9.79 -4.29
CA LEU A 157 13.56 -10.70 -5.27
C LEU A 157 14.15 -11.93 -4.59
N SER A 158 13.84 -13.12 -5.09
CA SER A 158 14.40 -14.39 -4.66
C SER A 158 14.87 -15.21 -5.87
N SER A 159 15.97 -15.94 -5.72
CA SER A 159 16.41 -16.96 -6.69
C SER A 159 15.80 -18.34 -6.44
N LYS A 160 15.05 -18.49 -5.34
CA LYS A 160 14.35 -19.71 -4.96
C LYS A 160 12.83 -19.50 -5.07
N PRO A 161 12.06 -20.57 -5.34
CA PRO A 161 10.60 -20.49 -5.31
C PRO A 161 10.09 -19.91 -4.00
N VAL A 162 9.07 -19.08 -4.13
CA VAL A 162 8.43 -18.35 -3.05
C VAL A 162 7.02 -18.91 -2.91
N ASN A 163 6.59 -19.12 -1.68
CA ASN A 163 5.26 -19.60 -1.38
C ASN A 163 4.59 -18.59 -0.45
N SER A 164 3.32 -18.26 -0.68
CA SER A 164 2.52 -17.36 0.16
C SER A 164 2.88 -15.87 0.06
N SER A 165 2.48 -15.26 -1.06
CA SER A 165 2.46 -13.81 -1.28
C SER A 165 1.23 -13.42 -2.12
N SER A 166 0.71 -12.19 -1.98
CA SER A 166 -0.47 -11.73 -2.75
C SER A 166 -0.18 -11.55 -4.25
N PHE A 167 1.10 -11.47 -4.64
CA PHE A 167 1.51 -11.72 -6.00
C PHE A 167 2.85 -12.44 -6.04
N ILE A 168 3.04 -13.27 -7.06
CA ILE A 168 4.33 -13.89 -7.37
C ILE A 168 4.55 -13.76 -8.87
N CYS A 169 5.63 -13.09 -9.24
CA CYS A 169 6.10 -13.00 -10.61
C CYS A 169 7.31 -13.90 -10.81
N ILE A 170 7.30 -14.64 -11.90
CA ILE A 170 8.37 -15.54 -12.32
C ILE A 170 8.98 -14.92 -13.58
N GLU A 171 10.23 -14.49 -13.48
CA GLU A 171 10.92 -13.67 -14.49
C GLU A 171 12.21 -14.33 -14.98
N LEU A 172 12.37 -14.41 -16.31
CA LEU A 172 13.60 -14.84 -16.95
C LEU A 172 13.85 -14.08 -18.27
N ASP A 173 13.33 -14.58 -19.40
CA ASP A 173 13.31 -13.89 -20.70
C ASP A 173 12.06 -13.01 -20.87
N LYS A 174 10.97 -13.40 -20.20
CA LYS A 174 9.70 -12.69 -20.02
C LYS A 174 9.22 -12.89 -18.58
N THR A 175 8.13 -12.22 -18.23
CA THR A 175 7.55 -12.29 -16.88
C THR A 175 6.13 -12.80 -16.92
N LEU A 176 5.85 -13.77 -16.06
CA LEU A 176 4.51 -14.23 -15.70
C LEU A 176 4.24 -13.77 -14.27
N CYS A 177 3.17 -13.02 -14.02
CA CYS A 177 2.71 -12.69 -12.67
C CYS A 177 1.39 -13.39 -12.36
N ILE A 178 1.34 -14.07 -11.22
CA ILE A 178 0.13 -14.62 -10.63
C ILE A 178 -0.24 -13.72 -9.46
N ILE A 179 -1.45 -13.16 -9.48
CA ILE A 179 -1.84 -12.03 -8.63
C ILE A 179 -3.19 -12.33 -7.97
N SER A 180 -3.34 -11.95 -6.70
CA SER A 180 -4.55 -12.14 -5.90
C SER A 180 -4.72 -11.00 -4.89
N SER A 181 -5.90 -10.93 -4.27
CA SER A 181 -6.15 -10.13 -3.06
C SER A 181 -5.60 -10.79 -1.79
N ARG A 182 -5.22 -12.07 -1.83
CA ARG A 182 -4.74 -12.85 -0.67
C ARG A 182 -3.48 -13.65 -1.00
N PRO A 183 -2.70 -14.08 0.01
CA PRO A 183 -1.50 -14.88 -0.24
C PRO A 183 -1.79 -16.16 -1.03
N ILE A 184 -1.02 -16.37 -2.10
CA ILE A 184 -1.14 -17.47 -3.05
C ILE A 184 -0.24 -18.62 -2.63
N LYS A 185 -0.75 -19.87 -2.71
CA LYS A 185 0.11 -21.05 -2.63
C LYS A 185 0.68 -21.34 -4.00
N LEU A 186 1.99 -21.37 -4.13
CA LEU A 186 2.68 -21.61 -5.39
C LEU A 186 3.65 -22.77 -5.27
N ASP A 187 3.54 -23.70 -6.21
CA ASP A 187 4.51 -24.75 -6.45
C ASP A 187 5.17 -24.54 -7.81
N PHE A 188 6.50 -24.67 -7.84
CA PHE A 188 7.31 -24.48 -9.03
C PHE A 188 8.32 -25.62 -9.16
N ASP A 189 8.18 -26.40 -10.22
CA ASP A 189 9.15 -27.44 -10.59
C ASP A 189 9.45 -27.38 -12.09
N LYS A 190 10.71 -27.06 -12.43
CA LYS A 190 11.25 -27.08 -13.80
C LYS A 190 10.32 -26.42 -14.83
N GLY A 191 9.82 -25.23 -14.52
CA GLY A 191 8.98 -24.43 -15.41
C GLY A 191 7.48 -24.75 -15.31
N LYS A 192 7.08 -25.80 -14.59
CA LYS A 192 5.67 -26.02 -14.26
C LYS A 192 5.31 -25.19 -13.05
N VAL A 193 4.22 -24.44 -13.17
CA VAL A 193 3.65 -23.59 -12.13
C VAL A 193 2.27 -24.12 -11.79
N ILE A 194 2.05 -24.42 -10.51
CA ILE A 194 0.73 -24.69 -9.95
C ILE A 194 0.49 -23.62 -8.89
N ALA A 195 -0.59 -22.86 -9.07
CA ALA A 195 -0.98 -21.84 -8.11
C ALA A 195 -2.43 -22.04 -7.67
N GLU A 196 -2.63 -21.98 -6.36
CA GLU A 196 -3.92 -22.11 -5.68
C GLU A 196 -4.16 -20.88 -4.81
N GLY A 197 -5.38 -20.34 -4.88
CA GLY A 197 -5.79 -19.19 -4.09
C GLY A 197 -7.20 -18.73 -4.46
N MET A 198 -7.60 -17.59 -3.92
CA MET A 198 -8.88 -16.97 -4.27
C MET A 198 -8.65 -15.87 -5.30
N ASP A 199 -9.54 -15.75 -6.26
CA ASP A 199 -9.58 -14.61 -7.18
C ASP A 199 -8.24 -14.35 -7.89
N LEU A 200 -7.67 -15.42 -8.46
CA LEU A 200 -6.38 -15.39 -9.13
C LEU A 200 -6.51 -14.76 -10.53
N LEU A 201 -5.59 -13.84 -10.80
CA LEU A 201 -5.34 -13.25 -12.11
C LEU A 201 -3.94 -13.64 -12.62
N VAL A 202 -3.81 -13.74 -13.93
CA VAL A 202 -2.55 -14.04 -14.61
C VAL A 202 -2.25 -12.95 -15.61
N GLU A 203 -1.07 -12.34 -15.46
CA GLU A 203 -0.58 -11.31 -16.37
C GLU A 203 0.77 -11.71 -16.96
N TYR A 204 1.00 -11.32 -18.21
CA TYR A 204 2.24 -11.54 -18.94
C TYR A 204 2.82 -10.20 -19.37
N GLY A 205 4.15 -10.08 -19.33
CA GLY A 205 4.84 -8.86 -19.74
C GLY A 205 6.33 -9.08 -19.96
N ARG A 206 7.07 -8.01 -20.30
CA ARG A 206 8.52 -8.10 -20.50
C ARG A 206 9.27 -8.18 -19.17
N ASN A 207 8.78 -7.45 -18.17
CA ASN A 207 9.30 -7.46 -16.80
C ASN A 207 8.17 -7.16 -15.80
N TRP A 208 8.40 -7.44 -14.52
CA TRP A 208 7.40 -7.18 -13.47
C TRP A 208 7.07 -5.69 -13.29
N LYS A 209 8.02 -4.78 -13.59
CA LYS A 209 7.82 -3.33 -13.49
C LYS A 209 6.82 -2.81 -14.52
N GLU A 210 6.72 -3.45 -15.68
CA GLU A 210 5.71 -3.19 -16.71
C GLU A 210 4.33 -3.64 -16.24
N ILE A 211 4.24 -4.87 -15.72
CA ILE A 211 2.98 -5.48 -15.24
C ILE A 211 2.43 -4.73 -14.02
N LYS A 212 3.31 -4.24 -13.13
CA LYS A 212 2.97 -3.54 -11.89
C LYS A 212 2.03 -4.38 -11.00
N PRO A 213 2.42 -5.61 -10.63
CA PRO A 213 1.57 -6.57 -9.92
C PRO A 213 1.07 -6.05 -8.57
N HIS A 214 1.84 -5.19 -7.90
CA HIS A 214 1.43 -4.52 -6.67
C HIS A 214 0.16 -3.67 -6.85
N ARG A 215 -0.04 -3.04 -8.01
CA ARG A 215 -1.24 -2.24 -8.31
C ARG A 215 -2.46 -3.11 -8.50
N ILE A 216 -2.28 -4.23 -9.19
CA ILE A 216 -3.36 -5.20 -9.46
C ILE A 216 -3.76 -5.87 -8.14
N SER A 217 -2.80 -6.32 -7.33
CA SER A 217 -3.09 -6.88 -6.00
C SER A 217 -3.79 -5.87 -5.07
N TRP A 218 -3.38 -4.60 -5.11
CA TRP A 218 -4.07 -3.53 -4.39
C TRP A 218 -5.50 -3.34 -4.91
N ASN A 219 -5.71 -3.36 -6.23
CA ASN A 219 -7.04 -3.23 -6.83
C ASN A 219 -8.00 -4.35 -6.42
N LEU A 220 -7.51 -5.60 -6.41
CA LEU A 220 -8.29 -6.76 -5.98
C LEU A 220 -8.68 -6.66 -4.48
N SER A 221 -7.81 -6.06 -3.67
CA SER A 221 -8.09 -5.81 -2.24
C SER A 221 -9.02 -4.60 -2.01
N ASN A 222 -9.00 -3.65 -2.95
CA ASN A 222 -9.72 -2.38 -2.90
C ASN A 222 -10.51 -2.16 -4.20
N PRO A 223 -11.63 -2.89 -4.39
CA PRO A 223 -12.47 -2.77 -5.58
C PRO A 223 -13.12 -1.39 -5.68
N VAL A 224 -13.72 -1.09 -6.84
CA VAL A 224 -14.58 0.08 -7.00
C VAL A 224 -15.71 0.00 -5.96
N ILE A 225 -16.03 1.14 -5.34
CA ILE A 225 -16.99 1.20 -4.24
C ILE A 225 -18.30 1.79 -4.75
N ASP A 226 -19.40 1.06 -4.55
CA ASP A 226 -20.75 1.54 -4.80
C ASP A 226 -21.19 2.52 -3.70
N ILE A 227 -21.71 3.66 -4.11
CA ILE A 227 -22.19 4.73 -3.22
C ILE A 227 -23.63 5.11 -3.57
N ASP A 228 -24.42 5.43 -2.54
CA ASP A 228 -25.76 6.02 -2.70
C ASP A 228 -25.63 7.54 -2.80
N CYS A 229 -24.92 7.97 -3.85
CA CYS A 229 -24.68 9.35 -4.20
C CYS A 229 -24.47 9.42 -5.71
N LYS A 230 -25.39 10.05 -6.41
CA LYS A 230 -25.20 10.40 -7.82
C LYS A 230 -24.48 11.75 -7.89
N PRO A 231 -23.18 11.82 -8.27
CA PRO A 231 -22.47 13.09 -8.30
C PRO A 231 -23.05 14.01 -9.38
N LYS A 232 -23.10 15.32 -9.14
CA LYS A 232 -23.51 16.30 -10.17
C LYS A 232 -22.52 16.41 -11.32
N TYR A 233 -21.25 16.10 -11.06
CA TYR A 233 -20.14 16.16 -12.00
C TYR A 233 -19.17 15.02 -11.71
N ASN A 234 -18.53 14.47 -12.73
CA ASN A 234 -17.39 13.58 -12.51
C ASN A 234 -16.24 14.38 -11.92
N ILE A 235 -15.83 14.01 -10.71
CA ILE A 235 -14.79 14.71 -9.94
C ILE A 235 -13.92 13.69 -9.20
N SER A 236 -12.66 14.02 -8.99
CA SER A 236 -11.78 13.21 -8.13
C SER A 236 -11.93 13.66 -6.67
N LEU A 237 -12.36 12.75 -5.80
CA LEU A 237 -12.41 12.97 -4.35
C LEU A 237 -11.01 13.27 -3.80
N TYR A 238 -10.05 12.45 -4.21
CA TYR A 238 -8.64 12.61 -3.94
C TYR A 238 -7.79 12.06 -5.08
N ARG A 239 -6.63 12.65 -5.29
CA ARG A 239 -5.63 12.15 -6.24
C ARG A 239 -4.26 12.23 -5.59
N ILE A 240 -3.47 11.18 -5.73
CA ILE A 240 -2.11 11.10 -5.19
C ILE A 240 -1.15 10.95 -6.36
N GLU A 241 -0.19 11.87 -6.47
CA GLU A 241 0.88 11.83 -7.47
C GLU A 241 2.24 11.80 -6.76
N PRO A 242 3.23 11.01 -7.19
CA PRO A 242 3.16 10.01 -8.25
C PRO A 242 2.40 8.75 -7.83
N SER A 243 2.02 7.92 -8.80
CA SER A 243 1.30 6.64 -8.58
C SER A 243 2.14 5.53 -7.92
N SER A 244 3.36 5.84 -7.46
CA SER A 244 4.11 4.96 -6.55
C SER A 244 3.68 5.14 -5.09
N ILE A 245 2.98 6.23 -4.75
CA ILE A 245 2.43 6.46 -3.42
C ILE A 245 1.04 5.83 -3.35
N ILE A 246 0.86 4.94 -2.39
CA ILE A 246 -0.35 4.13 -2.28
C ILE A 246 -0.96 4.31 -0.89
N PRO A 247 -2.29 4.50 -0.78
CA PRO A 247 -2.96 4.50 0.51
C PRO A 247 -3.08 3.08 1.06
N LEU A 248 -2.64 2.92 2.30
CA LEU A 248 -2.79 1.71 3.11
C LEU A 248 -3.99 1.81 4.05
N PHE A 249 -4.29 3.03 4.50
CA PHE A 249 -5.39 3.32 5.42
C PHE A 249 -6.00 4.69 5.12
N ILE A 250 -7.32 4.79 5.27
CA ILE A 250 -8.08 6.04 5.17
C ILE A 250 -9.11 6.04 6.30
N ASN A 251 -9.11 7.08 7.13
CA ASN A 251 -10.16 7.32 8.12
C ASN A 251 -10.62 8.78 8.03
N TYR A 252 -11.92 8.99 8.01
CA TYR A 252 -12.51 10.31 7.93
C TYR A 252 -13.61 10.50 8.97
N ASN A 253 -13.49 11.59 9.74
CA ASN A 253 -14.47 11.97 10.73
C ASN A 253 -14.61 13.49 10.82
N ASN A 254 -15.79 14.02 10.46
CA ASN A 254 -16.19 15.42 10.69
C ASN A 254 -15.14 16.47 10.27
N GLY A 255 -14.59 16.34 9.05
CA GLY A 255 -13.58 17.27 8.54
C GLY A 255 -12.14 16.94 8.95
N GLU A 256 -11.88 15.87 9.69
CA GLU A 256 -10.54 15.34 9.90
C GLU A 256 -10.33 14.09 9.04
N LEU A 257 -9.27 14.07 8.24
CA LEU A 257 -8.86 12.98 7.39
C LEU A 257 -7.49 12.46 7.83
N ILE A 258 -7.40 11.18 8.15
CA ILE A 258 -6.16 10.48 8.46
C ILE A 258 -5.86 9.50 7.33
N LEU A 259 -4.63 9.57 6.79
CA LEU A 259 -4.14 8.72 5.73
C LEU A 259 -2.85 8.03 6.17
N GLU A 260 -2.73 6.74 5.91
CA GLU A 260 -1.44 6.05 5.92
C GLU A 260 -1.02 5.81 4.48
N LEU A 261 0.13 6.35 4.09
CA LEU A 261 0.62 6.29 2.72
C LEU A 261 2.00 5.62 2.69
N ILE A 262 2.26 4.81 1.67
CA ILE A 262 3.56 4.19 1.42
C ILE A 262 4.11 4.54 0.03
N ASN A 263 5.41 4.80 -0.06
CA ASN A 263 6.12 4.89 -1.33
C ASN A 263 6.62 3.52 -1.80
N MET A 264 5.97 2.90 -2.78
CA MET A 264 6.40 1.62 -3.35
C MET A 264 7.50 1.75 -4.42
N SER A 265 8.36 2.76 -4.31
CA SER A 265 9.50 2.97 -5.22
C SER A 265 10.84 2.93 -4.50
N ASP A 266 11.89 2.59 -5.25
CA ASP A 266 13.27 2.51 -4.80
C ASP A 266 13.99 3.87 -4.78
N ILE A 267 13.27 4.95 -5.07
CA ILE A 267 13.76 6.33 -5.04
C ILE A 267 12.92 7.20 -4.10
N PRO A 268 13.51 8.24 -3.49
CA PRO A 268 12.74 9.26 -2.79
C PRO A 268 11.87 10.06 -3.78
N VAL A 269 10.68 10.46 -3.35
CA VAL A 269 9.74 11.24 -4.16
C VAL A 269 9.07 12.32 -3.33
N ILE A 270 8.65 13.42 -3.96
CA ILE A 270 7.74 14.38 -3.35
C ILE A 270 6.35 14.06 -3.86
N SER A 271 5.48 13.57 -2.98
CA SER A 271 4.10 13.30 -3.30
C SER A 271 3.27 14.58 -3.25
N THR A 272 2.35 14.77 -4.18
CA THR A 272 1.28 15.76 -4.08
C THR A 272 -0.04 15.04 -3.91
N LEU A 273 -0.69 15.27 -2.77
CA LEU A 273 -2.07 14.85 -2.52
C LEU A 273 -2.99 16.02 -2.88
N TYR A 274 -3.90 15.79 -3.83
CA TYR A 274 -4.97 16.71 -4.21
C TYR A 274 -6.28 16.22 -3.60
N LEU A 275 -7.11 17.13 -3.09
CA LEU A 275 -8.42 16.81 -2.54
C LEU A 275 -9.53 17.65 -3.19
N ALA A 276 -10.75 17.11 -3.27
CA ALA A 276 -11.97 17.89 -3.50
C ALA A 276 -12.44 18.65 -2.24
N ALA A 277 -11.49 19.18 -1.48
CA ALA A 277 -11.71 19.90 -0.23
C ALA A 277 -10.73 21.07 -0.10
N ARG A 278 -11.07 22.05 0.74
CA ARG A 278 -10.09 23.04 1.20
C ARG A 278 -9.32 22.43 2.36
N ILE A 279 -8.00 22.43 2.27
CA ILE A 279 -7.10 22.00 3.35
C ILE A 279 -6.86 23.19 4.27
N LEU A 280 -7.07 22.98 5.58
CA LEU A 280 -6.89 23.99 6.62
C LEU A 280 -5.59 23.78 7.37
N GLU A 281 -5.28 22.54 7.69
CA GLU A 281 -4.07 22.13 8.42
C GLU A 281 -3.62 20.76 7.89
N ALA A 282 -2.31 20.53 7.90
CA ALA A 282 -1.70 19.26 7.53
C ALA A 282 -0.49 18.94 8.42
N GLU A 283 -0.34 17.68 8.79
CA GLU A 283 0.73 17.20 9.67
C GLU A 283 1.12 15.76 9.34
N ILE A 284 2.42 15.47 9.40
CA ILE A 284 2.99 14.12 9.42
C ILE A 284 3.05 13.68 10.89
N LEU A 285 2.14 12.80 11.30
CA LEU A 285 1.96 12.40 12.71
C LEU A 285 3.13 11.57 13.26
N ASP A 286 3.78 10.76 12.41
CA ASP A 286 4.92 9.94 12.83
C ASP A 286 6.14 10.80 13.17
N GLU A 287 6.37 11.88 12.41
CA GLU A 287 7.48 12.82 12.60
C GLU A 287 7.11 14.04 13.47
N ASN A 288 5.83 14.22 13.80
CA ASN A 288 5.28 15.43 14.44
C ASN A 288 5.63 16.72 13.65
N GLU A 289 5.59 16.64 12.31
CA GLU A 289 5.98 17.74 11.43
C GLU A 289 4.75 18.39 10.78
N LYS A 290 4.63 19.71 10.89
CA LYS A 290 3.59 20.47 10.18
C LYS A 290 3.96 20.63 8.71
N ILE A 291 3.03 20.34 7.82
CA ILE A 291 3.21 20.49 6.39
C ILE A 291 2.59 21.81 5.93
N MET A 292 3.28 22.54 5.07
CA MET A 292 2.72 23.72 4.43
C MET A 292 1.57 23.31 3.50
N THR A 293 0.37 23.84 3.78
CA THR A 293 -0.84 23.57 3.00
C THR A 293 -0.98 24.58 1.87
N GLU A 294 -1.27 24.10 0.66
CA GLU A 294 -1.89 24.94 -0.36
C GLU A 294 -3.43 24.87 -0.22
N PHE A 295 -4.17 25.49 -1.14
CA PHE A 295 -5.63 25.58 -1.03
C PHE A 295 -6.33 24.22 -1.03
N ASP A 296 -5.94 23.33 -1.96
CA ASP A 296 -6.59 22.05 -2.23
C ASP A 296 -5.60 20.88 -2.37
N ARG A 297 -4.34 21.13 -2.03
CA ARG A 297 -3.26 20.16 -2.15
C ARG A 297 -2.20 20.34 -1.08
N VAL A 298 -1.47 19.27 -0.84
CA VAL A 298 -0.35 19.24 0.10
C VAL A 298 0.79 18.42 -0.52
N LYS A 299 2.03 18.90 -0.35
CA LYS A 299 3.24 18.21 -0.81
C LYS A 299 3.90 17.51 0.36
N ILE A 300 4.15 16.22 0.22
CA ILE A 300 4.68 15.34 1.29
C ILE A 300 5.95 14.69 0.76
N PRO A 301 7.12 14.90 1.39
CA PRO A 301 8.33 14.19 1.03
C PRO A 301 8.24 12.73 1.49
N PHE A 302 8.66 11.79 0.64
CA PHE A 302 8.79 10.38 0.98
C PHE A 302 10.20 9.91 0.66
N ARG A 303 10.80 9.14 1.58
CA ARG A 303 11.99 8.34 1.28
C ARG A 303 11.60 7.17 0.36
N LYS A 304 12.59 6.50 -0.25
CA LYS A 304 12.35 5.20 -0.90
C LYS A 304 11.69 4.26 0.11
N TRP A 305 10.68 3.51 -0.30
CA TRP A 305 9.95 2.58 0.59
C TRP A 305 9.33 3.20 1.85
N GLY A 306 9.31 4.53 1.99
CA GLY A 306 8.89 5.19 3.23
C GLY A 306 7.38 5.13 3.46
N ILE A 307 6.98 5.02 4.74
CA ILE A 307 5.61 5.06 5.22
C ILE A 307 5.41 6.33 6.06
N HIS A 308 4.34 7.09 5.78
CA HIS A 308 3.94 8.25 6.58
C HIS A 308 2.47 8.20 6.96
N ILE A 309 2.16 8.75 8.13
CA ILE A 309 0.80 8.92 8.63
C ILE A 309 0.48 10.41 8.60
N ILE A 310 -0.51 10.79 7.81
CA ILE A 310 -0.84 12.18 7.54
C ILE A 310 -2.20 12.50 8.15
N ARG A 311 -2.26 13.59 8.92
CA ARG A 311 -3.51 14.17 9.39
C ARG A 311 -3.80 15.46 8.65
N LEU A 312 -5.00 15.58 8.11
CA LEU A 312 -5.49 16.77 7.43
C LEU A 312 -6.78 17.24 8.08
N LYS A 313 -6.88 18.55 8.37
CA LYS A 313 -8.16 19.20 8.62
C LYS A 313 -8.66 19.79 7.33
N ILE A 314 -9.84 19.38 6.89
CA ILE A 314 -10.42 19.72 5.61
C ILE A 314 -11.86 20.19 5.74
N ARG A 315 -12.30 21.01 4.78
CA ARG A 315 -13.70 21.45 4.69
C ARG A 315 -14.18 21.46 3.26
N LYS A 316 -15.50 21.42 3.09
CA LYS A 316 -16.17 21.49 1.78
C LYS A 316 -15.72 22.71 0.97
N LEU A 317 -15.43 22.50 -0.31
CA LEU A 317 -15.20 23.57 -1.26
C LEU A 317 -16.54 24.21 -1.66
N ILE A 318 -16.53 25.53 -1.89
CA ILE A 318 -17.65 26.17 -2.57
C ILE A 318 -17.73 25.66 -4.01
N GLU A 319 -18.95 25.61 -4.57
CA GLU A 319 -19.24 24.94 -5.85
C GLU A 319 -18.37 25.43 -7.01
N GLN A 320 -18.06 26.73 -7.05
CA GLN A 320 -17.20 27.32 -8.08
C GLN A 320 -15.79 26.70 -8.13
N TYR A 321 -15.21 26.32 -6.98
CA TYR A 321 -13.91 25.65 -6.94
C TYR A 321 -14.04 24.16 -7.26
N LEU A 322 -15.15 23.51 -6.89
CA LEU A 322 -15.43 22.13 -7.28
C LEU A 322 -15.53 21.99 -8.81
N LYS A 323 -16.16 22.96 -9.49
CA LYS A 323 -16.26 22.98 -10.97
C LYS A 323 -14.90 23.01 -11.68
N ARG A 324 -13.86 23.52 -11.03
CA ARG A 324 -12.49 23.50 -11.57
C ARG A 324 -11.80 22.14 -11.45
N LYS A 325 -12.40 21.19 -10.73
CA LYS A 325 -11.93 19.82 -10.52
C LYS A 325 -12.71 18.78 -11.34
N ILE A 326 -13.58 19.23 -12.25
CA ILE A 326 -14.29 18.35 -13.17
C ILE A 326 -13.28 17.66 -14.10
N ILE A 327 -13.56 16.38 -14.37
CA ILE A 327 -12.66 15.44 -15.03
C ILE A 327 -12.93 15.27 -16.51
#